data_AF-A0A2B7CJH5-F1
#
_entry.id   AF-A0A2B7CJH5-F1
#
_cell.length_a   1.000
_cell.length_b   1.000
_cell.length_c   1.000
_cell.angle_alpha   90.00
_cell.angle_beta   90.00
_cell.angle_gamma   90.00
#
_symmetry.space_group_name_H-M   'P 1'
#
loop_
_entity.id
_entity.type
_entity.pdbx_description
1 polymer ?
#
loop_
_entity_poly.entity_id
_entity_poly.type
_entity_poly.pdbx_seq_one_letter_code
_entity_poly.pdbx_strand_id
1 'polypeptide(L)'
;MFEAVSLIGGSNFLTIVAEVGTGGLASPIVIPLDIAATATGASLFVHGGFVWNKSIQNTRDTIQKIQPSGGGKGNGKPSSSKNTTVDNFDAKTATNKQKGNYGEIKSSDNLLNKQSLKEAGFDLKPVGKSAPSGINDKIVKGIDGLYENTNAESKIKYVIDEAKFGSSQLGKTKDGRQMSNDWLNGAKTKKSRIFKAVDGDKKLADKIKRALERNQVERVLSQVDSTGKVKLLENGRNLEARRN
;
A
#
# COMPACT_ATOMS: atom_id res chain seq x y z
N MET A 1 -47.26 9.17 8.50
CA MET A 1 -46.78 10.51 8.88
C MET A 1 -45.27 10.47 8.75
N PHE A 2 -44.73 11.12 7.72
CA PHE A 2 -43.28 11.26 7.52
C PHE A 2 -42.69 12.33 8.45
N GLU A 3 -41.36 12.48 8.36
CA GLU A 3 -40.48 13.52 8.89
C GLU A 3 -39.68 13.09 10.15
N ALA A 4 -38.36 13.15 10.22
CA ALA A 4 -37.31 13.51 9.27
C ALA A 4 -35.97 12.90 9.78
N VAL A 5 -35.14 12.34 8.89
CA VAL A 5 -33.75 12.00 9.22
C VAL A 5 -32.89 13.19 8.79
N SER A 6 -32.39 13.94 9.76
CA SER A 6 -31.45 15.04 9.49
C SER A 6 -30.09 14.45 9.14
N LEU A 7 -29.67 14.61 7.88
CA LEU A 7 -28.35 14.26 7.39
C LEU A 7 -27.42 15.47 7.59
N ILE A 8 -26.63 15.46 8.67
CA ILE A 8 -25.54 16.43 8.84
C ILE A 8 -24.31 15.85 8.14
N GLY A 9 -24.04 16.36 6.94
CA GLY A 9 -22.88 16.00 6.13
C GLY A 9 -21.60 16.64 6.66
N GLY A 10 -20.59 15.81 6.86
CA GLY A 10 -19.22 16.23 7.15
C GLY A 10 -18.42 15.03 7.62
N SER A 11 -17.56 14.51 6.74
CA SER A 11 -16.55 13.47 6.94
C SER A 11 -16.42 12.84 8.33
N ASN A 12 -16.48 11.50 8.34
CA ASN A 12 -15.96 10.52 9.32
C ASN A 12 -17.05 9.70 10.06
N PHE A 13 -17.03 8.39 9.82
CA PHE A 13 -17.67 7.29 10.58
C PHE A 13 -19.19 7.38 10.80
N LEU A 14 -19.95 6.65 9.97
CA LEU A 14 -21.31 6.20 10.31
C LEU A 14 -21.21 5.07 11.35
N THR A 15 -21.38 5.42 12.62
CA THR A 15 -21.75 4.46 13.68
C THR A 15 -23.27 4.36 13.68
N ILE A 16 -23.81 3.22 13.27
CA ILE A 16 -25.24 2.93 13.41
C ILE A 16 -25.42 2.16 14.72
N VAL A 17 -26.06 2.78 15.71
CA VAL A 17 -26.50 2.10 16.93
C VAL A 17 -27.90 1.58 16.68
N ALA A 18 -28.05 0.26 16.52
CA ALA A 18 -29.34 -0.39 16.60
C ALA A 18 -29.54 -0.85 18.05
N GLU A 19 -30.35 -0.13 18.80
CA GLU A 19 -30.77 -0.55 20.14
C GLU A 19 -31.95 -1.50 19.98
N VAL A 20 -31.71 -2.81 20.12
CA VAL A 20 -32.78 -3.80 20.28
C VAL A 20 -32.96 -4.02 21.77
N GLY A 21 -34.06 -3.49 22.30
CA GLY A 21 -34.47 -3.76 23.67
C GLY A 21 -34.84 -5.22 23.86
N THR A 22 -34.25 -5.87 24.86
CA THR A 22 -34.89 -6.74 25.86
C THR A 22 -33.81 -7.19 26.85
N GLY A 23 -34.14 -7.14 28.15
CA GLY A 23 -33.17 -7.16 29.24
C GLY A 23 -32.42 -8.48 29.43
N GLY A 24 -31.21 -8.37 29.96
CA GLY A 24 -30.38 -9.49 30.40
C GLY A 24 -28.94 -9.35 29.93
N LEU A 25 -28.02 -9.27 30.89
CA LEU A 25 -26.57 -9.11 30.75
C LEU A 25 -25.95 -9.83 29.53
N ALA A 26 -25.56 -9.07 28.49
CA ALA A 26 -24.63 -9.54 27.46
C ALA A 26 -23.86 -8.36 26.86
N SER A 27 -22.53 -8.47 26.86
CA SER A 27 -21.61 -7.48 26.28
C SER A 27 -21.89 -7.28 24.78
N PRO A 28 -21.74 -6.06 24.23
CA PRO A 28 -21.90 -5.84 22.80
C PRO A 28 -20.85 -6.62 22.01
N ILE A 29 -21.29 -7.64 21.28
CA ILE A 29 -20.49 -8.31 20.27
C ILE A 29 -20.52 -7.43 19.02
N VAL A 30 -19.39 -6.78 18.71
CA VAL A 30 -19.20 -6.06 17.45
C VAL A 30 -18.79 -7.08 16.38
N ILE A 31 -19.71 -7.41 15.47
CA ILE A 31 -19.43 -8.22 14.28
C ILE A 31 -19.45 -7.29 13.06
N PRO A 32 -18.32 -7.00 12.40
CA PRO A 32 -18.34 -6.40 11.08
C PRO A 32 -18.88 -7.44 10.07
N LEU A 33 -20.05 -7.14 9.51
CA LEU A 33 -20.70 -7.91 8.45
C LEU A 33 -20.00 -7.64 7.11
N ASP A 34 -19.15 -8.57 6.70
CA ASP A 34 -18.98 -8.94 5.29
C ASP A 34 -18.34 -10.35 5.23
N ILE A 35 -19.17 -11.36 5.51
CA ILE A 35 -18.87 -12.77 5.31
C ILE A 35 -19.56 -13.20 4.02
N ALA A 36 -18.80 -13.39 2.94
CA ALA A 36 -19.19 -14.32 1.89
C ALA A 36 -18.80 -15.72 2.37
N ALA A 37 -19.80 -16.51 2.75
CA ALA A 37 -19.62 -17.91 3.13
C ALA A 37 -19.45 -18.78 1.87
N THR A 38 -18.37 -19.53 1.80
CA THR A 38 -18.33 -20.79 1.03
C THR A 38 -17.56 -21.79 1.87
N ALA A 39 -18.32 -22.64 2.55
CA ALA A 39 -17.82 -23.80 3.25
C ALA A 39 -17.89 -25.00 2.30
N THR A 40 -16.74 -25.49 1.85
CA THR A 40 -16.59 -26.93 1.55
C THR A 40 -15.11 -27.33 1.68
N GLY A 41 -14.82 -28.10 2.73
CA GLY A 41 -14.15 -29.39 2.64
C GLY A 41 -12.68 -29.48 2.23
N ALA A 42 -11.95 -30.26 3.04
CA ALA A 42 -10.70 -30.98 2.77
C ALA A 42 -9.39 -30.19 2.89
N SER A 43 -8.74 -30.44 4.03
CA SER A 43 -7.29 -30.46 4.18
C SER A 43 -6.65 -31.37 3.13
N LEU A 44 -5.73 -30.82 2.33
CA LEU A 44 -4.62 -31.60 1.79
C LEU A 44 -3.36 -30.74 1.79
N PHE A 45 -2.45 -31.06 2.69
CA PHE A 45 -1.06 -30.64 2.58
C PHE A 45 -0.47 -31.30 1.35
N VAL A 46 0.01 -30.50 0.39
CA VAL A 46 0.90 -30.98 -0.67
C VAL A 46 2.17 -30.14 -0.60
N HIS A 47 3.27 -30.80 -0.24
CA HIS A 47 4.63 -30.32 -0.40
C HIS A 47 4.91 -30.07 -1.89
N GLY A 48 5.42 -28.90 -2.22
CA GLY A 48 5.90 -28.58 -3.57
C GLY A 48 6.78 -27.34 -3.52
N GLY A 49 8.09 -27.54 -3.76
CA GLY A 49 9.12 -26.53 -3.57
C GLY A 49 8.92 -25.26 -4.39
N PHE A 50 9.08 -24.11 -3.73
CA PHE A 50 9.24 -22.83 -4.41
C PHE A 50 10.63 -22.76 -5.03
N VAL A 51 10.70 -22.92 -6.35
CA VAL A 51 11.86 -22.53 -7.16
C VAL A 51 11.69 -21.04 -7.49
N TRP A 52 12.52 -20.20 -6.88
CA TRP A 52 12.61 -18.79 -7.23
C TRP A 52 13.39 -18.68 -8.54
N ASN A 53 12.70 -18.45 -9.67
CA ASN A 53 13.38 -18.02 -10.89
C ASN A 53 13.14 -16.52 -11.11
N LYS A 54 14.24 -15.80 -11.30
CA LYS A 54 14.29 -14.39 -11.72
C LYS A 54 13.31 -14.16 -12.87
N SER A 55 12.27 -13.35 -12.65
CA SER A 55 11.48 -12.78 -13.74
C SER A 55 11.43 -11.26 -13.63
N ILE A 56 12.60 -10.64 -13.79
CA ILE A 56 12.70 -9.33 -14.42
C ILE A 56 13.50 -9.58 -15.70
N GLN A 57 12.77 -9.80 -16.79
CA GLN A 57 13.31 -9.81 -18.14
C GLN A 57 12.36 -9.00 -19.03
N ASN A 58 12.88 -7.86 -19.47
CA ASN A 58 12.48 -7.03 -20.61
C ASN A 58 11.03 -6.52 -20.69
N THR A 59 10.76 -5.41 -20.00
CA THR A 59 9.75 -4.40 -20.42
C THR A 59 10.29 -3.49 -21.55
N ARG A 60 11.25 -3.95 -22.35
CA ARG A 60 12.00 -3.09 -23.30
C ARG A 60 11.98 -3.55 -24.76
N ASP A 61 11.23 -4.60 -25.13
CA ASP A 61 11.18 -5.08 -26.52
C ASP A 61 9.81 -4.96 -27.22
N THR A 62 8.75 -4.48 -26.56
CA THR A 62 7.42 -4.37 -27.19
C THR A 62 7.13 -3.06 -27.89
N ILE A 63 8.04 -2.08 -27.84
CA ILE A 63 7.95 -0.85 -28.65
C ILE A 63 8.85 -1.01 -29.86
N GLN A 64 8.48 -1.92 -30.75
CA GLN A 64 8.88 -1.86 -32.15
C GLN A 64 7.90 -2.69 -32.98
N LYS A 65 7.34 -2.03 -34.00
CA LYS A 65 6.59 -2.60 -35.13
C LYS A 65 5.08 -2.82 -34.92
N ILE A 66 4.34 -1.71 -34.91
CA ILE A 66 2.98 -1.71 -35.47
C ILE A 66 3.11 -1.31 -36.95
N GLN A 67 3.06 -2.29 -37.85
CA GLN A 67 2.72 -2.08 -39.27
C GLN A 67 1.30 -2.62 -39.48
N PRO A 68 0.40 -1.90 -40.18
CA PRO A 68 -0.93 -2.42 -40.47
C PRO A 68 -0.87 -3.23 -41.77
N SER A 69 -1.25 -4.50 -41.74
CA SER A 69 -1.72 -5.20 -42.95
C SER A 69 -3.05 -5.89 -42.65
N GLY A 70 -3.97 -5.75 -43.60
CA GLY A 70 -5.41 -5.89 -43.40
C GLY A 70 -5.96 -7.32 -43.44
N GLY A 71 -7.27 -7.37 -43.16
CA GLY A 71 -8.22 -8.30 -43.77
C GLY A 71 -8.35 -9.69 -43.14
N GLY A 72 -9.30 -9.86 -42.22
CA GLY A 72 -9.71 -11.20 -41.76
C GLY A 72 -10.84 -11.18 -40.75
N LYS A 73 -12.08 -11.35 -41.22
CA LYS A 73 -13.32 -11.41 -40.44
C LYS A 73 -13.39 -12.74 -39.68
N GLY A 74 -13.18 -12.70 -38.36
CA GLY A 74 -13.36 -13.84 -37.46
C GLY A 74 -14.13 -13.40 -36.21
N ASN A 75 -15.35 -13.92 -36.03
CA ASN A 75 -16.15 -13.76 -34.83
C ASN A 75 -15.51 -14.57 -33.68
N GLY A 76 -14.53 -13.96 -33.02
CA GLY A 76 -14.03 -14.39 -31.72
C GLY A 76 -14.41 -13.34 -30.68
N LYS A 77 -15.26 -13.69 -29.73
CA LYS A 77 -15.51 -12.90 -28.51
C LYS A 77 -14.14 -12.53 -27.92
N PRO A 78 -13.75 -11.25 -27.81
CA PRO A 78 -12.47 -10.91 -27.22
C PRO A 78 -12.55 -11.32 -25.75
N SER A 79 -11.89 -12.43 -25.42
CA SER A 79 -11.49 -12.72 -24.06
C SER A 79 -10.57 -11.57 -23.67
N SER A 80 -11.14 -10.56 -23.03
CA SER A 80 -10.43 -9.39 -22.54
C SER A 80 -9.35 -9.88 -21.58
N SER A 81 -8.14 -9.93 -22.11
CA SER A 81 -6.89 -10.04 -21.35
C SER A 81 -6.96 -9.02 -20.22
N LYS A 82 -7.20 -9.48 -19.00
CA LYS A 82 -7.17 -8.67 -17.78
C LYS A 82 -5.74 -8.17 -17.58
N ASN A 83 -5.39 -7.05 -18.21
CA ASN A 83 -4.37 -6.15 -17.70
C ASN A 83 -5.04 -5.33 -16.59
N THR A 84 -4.91 -5.79 -15.35
CA THR A 84 -5.58 -5.22 -14.17
C THR A 84 -4.60 -4.69 -13.13
N THR A 85 -3.50 -4.05 -13.54
CA THR A 85 -2.54 -3.49 -12.58
C THR A 85 -3.04 -2.16 -12.02
N VAL A 86 -3.41 -1.21 -12.88
CA VAL A 86 -4.03 0.08 -12.47
C VAL A 86 -4.96 0.71 -13.53
N ASP A 87 -5.02 0.17 -14.75
CA ASP A 87 -5.61 0.86 -15.92
C ASP A 87 -7.13 1.09 -15.82
N ASN A 88 -7.82 0.29 -14.98
CA ASN A 88 -9.25 0.44 -14.71
C ASN A 88 -9.54 1.27 -13.44
N PHE A 89 -8.54 1.98 -12.91
CA PHE A 89 -8.74 2.83 -11.74
C PHE A 89 -9.48 4.12 -12.13
N ASP A 90 -10.70 4.27 -11.61
CA ASP A 90 -11.43 5.52 -11.63
C ASP A 90 -11.58 6.05 -10.21
N ALA A 91 -10.90 7.16 -9.90
CA ALA A 91 -10.93 7.80 -8.60
C ALA A 91 -12.35 8.13 -8.09
N LYS A 92 -13.30 8.37 -9.01
CA LYS A 92 -14.68 8.74 -8.66
C LYS A 92 -15.48 7.55 -8.14
N THR A 93 -15.31 6.38 -8.76
CA THR A 93 -16.06 5.16 -8.44
C THR A 93 -15.27 4.16 -7.58
N ALA A 94 -13.96 4.36 -7.45
CA ALA A 94 -13.09 3.46 -6.70
C ALA A 94 -13.45 3.42 -5.19
N THR A 95 -13.49 2.19 -4.69
CA THR A 95 -13.61 1.89 -3.26
C THR A 95 -12.38 2.37 -2.48
N ASN A 96 -12.51 2.51 -1.16
CA ASN A 96 -11.37 2.83 -0.29
C ASN A 96 -10.22 1.82 -0.39
N LYS A 97 -10.57 0.53 -0.61
CA LYS A 97 -9.57 -0.52 -0.86
C LYS A 97 -8.77 -0.24 -2.13
N GLN A 98 -9.47 0.04 -3.24
CA GLN A 98 -8.83 0.32 -4.52
C GLN A 98 -7.98 1.59 -4.48
N LYS A 99 -8.45 2.63 -3.79
CA LYS A 99 -7.69 3.87 -3.57
C LYS A 99 -6.43 3.63 -2.76
N GLY A 100 -6.50 2.83 -1.70
CA GLY A 100 -5.34 2.43 -0.90
C GLY A 100 -4.30 1.71 -1.73
N ASN A 101 -4.69 0.61 -2.38
CA ASN A 101 -3.79 -0.18 -3.23
C ASN A 101 -3.21 0.64 -4.39
N TYR A 102 -4.03 1.49 -5.04
CA TYR A 102 -3.56 2.38 -6.10
C TYR A 102 -2.49 3.36 -5.59
N GLY A 103 -2.69 3.90 -4.39
CA GLY A 103 -1.70 4.76 -3.71
C GLY A 103 -0.38 4.03 -3.49
N GLU A 104 -0.42 2.82 -2.90
CA GLU A 104 0.78 2.01 -2.64
C GLU A 104 1.54 1.68 -3.95
N ILE A 105 0.82 1.29 -5.00
CA ILE A 105 1.41 0.98 -6.32
C ILE A 105 2.10 2.20 -6.91
N LYS A 106 1.39 3.34 -7.02
CA LYS A 106 1.94 4.56 -7.63
C LYS A 106 3.09 5.13 -6.80
N SER A 107 3.01 5.06 -5.48
CA SER A 107 4.10 5.46 -4.59
C SER A 107 5.37 4.65 -4.84
N SER A 108 5.24 3.32 -4.84
CA SER A 108 6.38 2.42 -5.06
C SER A 108 7.04 2.67 -6.41
N ASP A 109 6.24 2.78 -7.47
CA ASP A 109 6.73 3.07 -8.82
C ASP A 109 7.46 4.42 -8.88
N ASN A 110 6.96 5.43 -8.16
CA ASN A 110 7.59 6.74 -8.09
C ASN A 110 8.94 6.70 -7.37
N LEU A 111 9.01 6.06 -6.21
CA LEU A 111 10.24 5.96 -5.41
C LEU A 111 11.36 5.22 -6.15
N LEU A 112 11.02 4.18 -6.93
CA LEU A 112 12.00 3.35 -7.64
C LEU A 112 12.47 3.97 -8.96
N ASN A 113 11.58 4.68 -9.66
CA ASN A 113 11.84 5.08 -11.06
C ASN A 113 12.08 6.59 -11.25
N LYS A 114 11.77 7.43 -10.26
CA LYS A 114 11.90 8.89 -10.43
C LYS A 114 13.36 9.33 -10.48
N GLN A 115 13.74 9.93 -11.59
CA GLN A 115 15.12 10.36 -11.86
C GLN A 115 15.63 11.35 -10.80
N SER A 116 14.77 12.26 -10.31
CA SER A 116 15.17 13.24 -9.30
C SER A 116 15.60 12.62 -7.97
N LEU A 117 15.07 11.44 -7.62
CA LEU A 117 15.47 10.71 -6.42
C LEU A 117 16.81 10.01 -6.60
N LYS A 118 17.04 9.41 -7.78
CA LYS A 118 18.32 8.78 -8.12
C LYS A 118 19.46 9.79 -8.10
N GLU A 119 19.25 10.96 -8.71
CA GLU A 119 20.19 12.08 -8.66
C GLU A 119 20.45 12.59 -7.23
N ALA A 120 19.47 12.46 -6.34
CA ALA A 120 19.61 12.82 -4.92
C ALA A 120 20.26 11.70 -4.08
N GLY A 121 20.73 10.62 -4.69
CA GLY A 121 21.41 9.51 -4.01
C GLY A 121 20.46 8.50 -3.35
N PHE A 122 19.21 8.43 -3.78
CA PHE A 122 18.26 7.38 -3.39
C PHE A 122 18.22 6.28 -4.43
N ASP A 123 19.24 5.40 -4.38
CA ASP A 123 19.29 4.18 -5.19
C ASP A 123 18.54 3.07 -4.44
N LEU A 124 17.21 3.06 -4.60
CA LEU A 124 16.33 2.27 -3.75
C LEU A 124 16.11 0.85 -4.29
N LYS A 125 16.18 -0.13 -3.38
CA LYS A 125 15.80 -1.51 -3.61
C LYS A 125 14.70 -1.91 -2.60
N PRO A 126 13.55 -2.44 -3.04
CA PRO A 126 12.53 -2.94 -2.12
C PRO A 126 13.07 -4.05 -1.24
N VAL A 127 12.72 -4.04 0.04
CA VAL A 127 13.03 -5.10 0.99
C VAL A 127 11.79 -5.46 1.81
N GLY A 128 11.66 -6.74 2.14
CA GLY A 128 10.45 -7.25 2.79
C GLY A 128 9.26 -7.29 1.84
N LYS A 129 8.08 -6.96 2.37
CA LYS A 129 6.82 -7.07 1.65
C LYS A 129 6.77 -6.15 0.43
N SER A 130 6.32 -6.69 -0.70
CA SER A 130 6.08 -5.92 -1.92
C SER A 130 4.79 -5.10 -1.86
N ALA A 131 4.74 -4.04 -2.68
CA ALA A 131 3.52 -3.33 -2.97
C ALA A 131 2.44 -4.28 -3.55
N PRO A 132 1.15 -3.94 -3.43
CA PRO A 132 0.07 -4.70 -4.05
C PRO A 132 0.32 -4.89 -5.55
N SER A 133 -0.06 -6.05 -6.09
CA SER A 133 0.04 -6.36 -7.52
C SER A 133 -1.11 -5.76 -8.33
N GLY A 134 -2.22 -5.40 -7.66
CA GLY A 134 -3.34 -4.72 -8.28
C GLY A 134 -4.29 -4.08 -7.28
N ILE A 135 -5.18 -3.22 -7.79
CA ILE A 135 -6.10 -2.42 -6.97
C ILE A 135 -7.11 -3.25 -6.16
N ASN A 136 -7.33 -4.52 -6.52
CA ASN A 136 -8.32 -5.39 -5.86
C ASN A 136 -7.73 -6.29 -4.77
N ASP A 137 -6.40 -6.28 -4.61
CA ASP A 137 -5.67 -7.10 -3.64
C ASP A 137 -6.13 -6.83 -2.20
N LYS A 138 -5.91 -7.81 -1.33
CA LYS A 138 -6.23 -7.69 0.09
C LYS A 138 -5.40 -6.56 0.71
N ILE A 139 -6.05 -5.67 1.45
CA ILE A 139 -5.35 -4.63 2.20
C ILE A 139 -4.46 -5.26 3.25
N VAL A 140 -3.17 -4.93 3.20
CA VAL A 140 -2.22 -5.32 4.24
C VAL A 140 -1.86 -4.10 5.06
N LYS A 141 -2.31 -4.09 6.31
CA LYS A 141 -2.02 -3.01 7.25
C LYS A 141 -0.55 -3.04 7.68
N GLY A 142 0.13 -1.90 7.70
CA GLY A 142 1.50 -1.79 8.20
C GLY A 142 2.22 -0.59 7.62
N ILE A 143 3.52 -0.77 7.40
CA ILE A 143 4.32 0.06 6.50
C ILE A 143 3.93 -0.33 5.08
N ASP A 144 3.71 0.67 4.22
CA ASP A 144 3.28 0.44 2.83
C ASP A 144 4.48 0.10 1.94
N GLY A 145 5.60 0.80 2.12
CA GLY A 145 6.85 0.54 1.40
C GLY A 145 8.08 0.58 2.31
N LEU A 146 9.02 -0.35 2.07
CA LEU A 146 10.30 -0.42 2.76
C LEU A 146 11.41 -0.68 1.75
N TYR A 147 12.42 0.17 1.76
CA TYR A 147 13.50 0.14 0.77
C TYR A 147 14.87 0.25 1.45
N GLU A 148 15.84 -0.52 0.98
CA GLU A 148 17.26 -0.32 1.27
C GLU A 148 17.83 0.66 0.24
N ASN A 149 18.59 1.64 0.70
CA ASN A 149 19.34 2.51 -0.19
C ASN A 149 20.70 1.88 -0.49
N THR A 150 20.93 1.48 -1.73
CA THR A 150 22.17 0.82 -2.16
C THR A 150 23.31 1.80 -2.42
N ASN A 151 23.04 3.11 -2.36
CA ASN A 151 24.07 4.13 -2.45
C ASN A 151 24.99 4.08 -1.20
N ALA A 152 26.24 3.66 -1.38
CA ALA A 152 27.21 3.52 -0.30
C ALA A 152 27.52 4.86 0.39
N GLU A 153 27.58 5.95 -0.38
CA GLU A 153 27.90 7.31 0.06
C GLU A 153 26.74 7.99 0.80
N SER A 154 25.51 7.48 0.66
CA SER A 154 24.36 8.06 1.34
C SER A 154 24.40 7.79 2.84
N LYS A 155 24.10 8.82 3.63
CA LYS A 155 23.87 8.69 5.09
C LYS A 155 22.58 7.92 5.38
N ILE A 156 21.62 7.97 4.46
CA ILE A 156 20.35 7.26 4.56
C ILE A 156 20.55 5.83 4.05
N LYS A 157 20.29 4.85 4.92
CA LYS A 157 20.42 3.42 4.60
C LYS A 157 19.08 2.76 4.30
N TYR A 158 17.98 3.29 4.83
CA TYR A 158 16.64 2.80 4.54
C TYR A 158 15.66 3.94 4.29
N VAL A 159 14.66 3.68 3.46
CA VAL A 159 13.49 4.54 3.28
C VAL A 159 12.26 3.76 3.70
N ILE A 160 11.46 4.37 4.56
CA ILE A 160 10.13 3.88 4.93
C ILE A 160 9.12 4.80 4.27
N ASP A 161 8.20 4.22 3.53
CA ASP A 161 7.15 4.93 2.80
C ASP A 161 5.76 4.61 3.36
N GLU A 162 4.93 5.63 3.42
CA GLU A 162 3.49 5.53 3.64
C GLU A 162 2.78 6.25 2.50
N ALA A 163 1.89 5.54 1.82
CA ALA A 163 1.13 6.06 0.70
C ALA A 163 -0.24 6.58 1.16
N LYS A 164 -0.62 7.76 0.68
CA LYS A 164 -1.95 8.35 0.94
C LYS A 164 -2.58 8.80 -0.37
N PHE A 165 -3.83 8.38 -0.60
CA PHE A 165 -4.61 8.82 -1.74
C PHE A 165 -5.42 10.07 -1.43
N GLY A 166 -5.40 11.05 -2.34
CA GLY A 166 -6.15 12.30 -2.26
C GLY A 166 -5.72 13.16 -1.07
N SER A 167 -6.70 13.65 -0.30
CA SER A 167 -6.46 14.48 0.89
C SER A 167 -6.19 13.68 2.17
N SER A 168 -6.03 12.35 2.08
CA SER A 168 -5.79 11.49 3.24
C SER A 168 -4.51 11.87 3.97
N GLN A 169 -4.57 11.89 5.31
CA GLN A 169 -3.45 12.25 6.17
C GLN A 169 -2.96 11.06 7.00
N LEU A 170 -1.77 11.20 7.59
CA LEU A 170 -1.26 10.24 8.58
C LEU A 170 -2.20 10.17 9.80
N GLY A 171 -2.66 8.96 10.12
CA GLY A 171 -3.55 8.72 11.24
C GLY A 171 -2.83 8.67 12.59
N LYS A 172 -3.62 8.73 13.67
CA LYS A 172 -3.17 8.41 15.04
C LYS A 172 -3.59 6.98 15.38
N THR A 173 -2.67 6.20 15.94
CA THR A 173 -2.91 4.83 16.38
C THR A 173 -2.68 4.70 17.88
N LYS A 174 -2.91 3.50 18.43
CA LYS A 174 -2.51 3.18 19.82
C LYS A 174 -1.02 3.42 20.06
N ASP A 175 -0.17 3.18 19.06
CA ASP A 175 1.28 3.40 19.11
C ASP A 175 1.68 4.84 18.70
N GLY A 176 0.74 5.80 18.72
CA GLY A 176 1.00 7.16 18.28
C GLY A 176 0.76 7.38 16.78
N ARG A 177 1.23 8.53 16.27
CA ARG A 177 1.06 8.94 14.86
C ARG A 177 1.76 7.95 13.92
N GLN A 178 1.14 7.63 12.79
CA GLN A 178 1.80 6.83 11.75
C GLN A 178 3.17 7.43 11.38
N MET A 179 4.13 6.56 11.05
CA MET A 179 5.53 6.89 10.77
C MET A 179 6.34 7.39 11.97
N SER A 180 5.79 7.49 13.19
CA SER A 180 6.60 7.77 14.38
C SER A 180 7.45 6.57 14.79
N ASN A 181 8.50 6.81 15.60
CA ASN A 181 9.30 5.73 16.19
C ASN A 181 8.43 4.74 16.98
N ASP A 182 7.51 5.24 17.81
CA ASP A 182 6.60 4.40 18.59
C ASP A 182 5.73 3.52 17.69
N TRP A 183 5.23 4.09 16.59
CA TRP A 183 4.40 3.37 15.62
C TRP A 183 5.20 2.29 14.90
N LEU A 184 6.38 2.62 14.40
CA LEU A 184 7.28 1.68 13.70
C LEU A 184 7.69 0.51 14.61
N ASN A 185 8.00 0.82 15.88
CA ASN A 185 8.43 -0.18 16.86
C ASN A 185 7.27 -0.91 17.54
N GLY A 186 6.04 -0.37 17.47
CA GLY A 186 4.90 -0.90 18.19
C GLY A 186 5.05 -0.75 19.71
N ALA A 187 5.49 0.42 20.18
CA ALA A 187 5.93 0.63 21.57
C ALA A 187 4.86 0.24 22.62
N LYS A 188 3.58 0.53 22.33
CA LYS A 188 2.46 0.25 23.24
C LYS A 188 1.83 -1.11 22.99
N THR A 189 1.60 -1.46 21.73
CA THR A 189 0.92 -2.71 21.34
C THR A 189 1.83 -3.93 21.29
N LYS A 190 3.15 -3.73 21.33
CA LYS A 190 4.20 -4.74 21.09
C LYS A 190 4.14 -5.37 19.69
N LYS A 191 3.41 -4.76 18.76
CA LYS A 191 3.29 -5.18 17.36
C LYS A 191 4.21 -4.34 16.48
N SER A 192 5.49 -4.73 16.38
CA SER A 192 6.47 -4.03 15.56
C SER A 192 6.09 -4.10 14.08
N ARG A 193 5.94 -2.93 13.46
CA ARG A 193 5.59 -2.81 12.03
C ARG A 193 6.81 -3.03 11.15
N ILE A 194 8.00 -2.63 11.60
CA ILE A 194 9.26 -2.99 10.95
C ILE A 194 9.39 -4.52 10.87
N PHE A 195 9.22 -5.23 11.99
CA PHE A 195 9.31 -6.69 12.02
C PHE A 195 8.30 -7.37 11.09
N LYS A 196 7.07 -6.85 11.06
CA LYS A 196 6.03 -7.34 10.14
C LYS A 196 6.36 -7.05 8.68
N ALA A 197 6.91 -5.87 8.37
CA ALA A 197 7.22 -5.46 7.00
C ALA A 197 8.33 -6.32 6.36
N VAL A 198 9.21 -6.90 7.18
CA VAL A 198 10.27 -7.83 6.72
C VAL A 198 9.89 -9.30 6.90
N ASP A 199 8.58 -9.60 6.96
CA ASP A 199 8.03 -10.95 7.08
C ASP A 199 8.64 -11.78 8.23
N GLY A 200 8.98 -11.10 9.34
CA GLY A 200 9.53 -11.74 10.52
C GLY A 200 11.04 -11.98 10.49
N ASP A 201 11.77 -11.46 9.49
CA ASP A 201 13.24 -11.47 9.51
C ASP A 201 13.76 -10.59 10.66
N LYS A 202 14.13 -11.25 11.76
CA LYS A 202 14.63 -10.59 12.97
C LYS A 202 15.94 -9.83 12.72
N LYS A 203 16.86 -10.38 11.92
CA LYS A 203 18.17 -9.76 11.67
C LYS A 203 18.00 -8.47 10.87
N LEU A 204 17.18 -8.52 9.82
CA LEU A 204 16.89 -7.34 9.01
C LEU A 204 16.10 -6.29 9.82
N ALA A 205 15.09 -6.71 10.59
CA ALA A 205 14.34 -5.82 11.45
C ALA A 205 15.26 -5.08 12.44
N ASP A 206 16.19 -5.78 13.08
CA ASP A 206 17.13 -5.18 14.03
C ASP A 206 18.14 -4.24 13.33
N LYS A 207 18.56 -4.55 12.09
CA LYS A 207 19.39 -3.64 11.28
C LYS A 207 18.66 -2.33 10.98
N ILE A 208 17.38 -2.40 10.62
CA ILE A 208 16.54 -1.22 10.34
C ILE A 208 16.30 -0.41 11.62
N LYS A 209 16.02 -1.07 12.76
CA LYS A 209 15.84 -0.37 14.05
C LYS A 209 17.10 0.38 14.47
N ARG A 210 18.29 -0.24 14.33
CA ARG A 210 19.56 0.45 14.60
C ARG A 210 19.80 1.62 13.65
N ALA A 211 19.44 1.48 12.38
CA ALA A 211 19.50 2.60 11.44
C ALA A 211 18.55 3.74 11.87
N LEU A 212 17.36 3.41 12.38
CA LEU A 212 16.39 4.38 12.90
C LEU A 212 16.94 5.17 14.09
N GLU A 213 17.59 4.48 15.04
CA GLU A 213 18.26 5.09 16.20
C GLU A 213 19.43 6.01 15.79
N ARG A 214 20.09 5.69 14.69
CA ARG A 214 21.22 6.45 14.14
C ARG A 214 20.81 7.55 13.15
N ASN A 215 19.52 7.82 13.00
CA ASN A 215 18.98 8.78 12.01
C ASN A 215 19.40 8.46 10.56
N GLN A 216 19.52 7.17 10.22
CA GLN A 216 19.86 6.66 8.89
C GLN A 216 18.63 6.14 8.14
N VAL A 217 17.43 6.52 8.58
CA VAL A 217 16.16 6.12 7.96
C VAL A 217 15.41 7.36 7.55
N GLU A 218 15.09 7.45 6.27
CA GLU A 218 14.22 8.51 5.75
C GLU A 218 12.76 8.07 5.81
N ARG A 219 11.88 8.97 6.24
CA ARG A 219 10.44 8.70 6.35
C ARG A 219 9.69 9.54 5.33
N VAL A 220 9.16 8.86 4.32
CA VAL A 220 8.49 9.49 3.19
C VAL A 220 6.99 9.25 3.30
N LEU A 221 6.23 10.33 3.14
CA LEU A 221 4.80 10.30 2.88
C LEU A 221 4.59 10.58 1.40
N SER A 222 4.05 9.59 0.69
CA SER A 222 3.77 9.69 -0.73
C SER A 222 2.30 10.00 -0.94
N GLN A 223 2.01 11.26 -1.27
CA GLN A 223 0.65 11.72 -1.52
C GLN A 223 0.32 11.55 -3.00
N VAL A 224 -0.61 10.66 -3.31
CA VAL A 224 -1.04 10.30 -4.66
C VAL A 224 -2.38 10.95 -4.95
N ASP A 225 -2.47 11.74 -6.02
CA ASP A 225 -3.73 12.34 -6.44
C ASP A 225 -4.58 11.43 -7.34
N SER A 226 -5.76 11.91 -7.73
CA SER A 226 -6.68 11.17 -8.61
C SER A 226 -6.14 10.91 -10.01
N THR A 227 -5.09 11.61 -10.44
CA THR A 227 -4.41 11.40 -11.73
C THR A 227 -3.26 10.40 -11.60
N GLY A 228 -2.88 10.01 -10.38
CA GLY A 228 -1.72 9.17 -10.10
C GLY A 228 -0.41 9.94 -9.97
N LYS A 229 -0.44 11.27 -9.95
CA LYS A 229 0.75 12.06 -9.68
C LYS A 229 1.11 11.94 -8.19
N VAL A 230 2.39 11.74 -7.92
CA VAL A 230 2.92 11.52 -6.57
C VAL A 230 3.70 12.74 -6.11
N LYS A 231 3.33 13.27 -4.94
CA LYS A 231 4.08 14.29 -4.19
C LYS A 231 4.72 13.64 -2.98
N LEU A 232 6.04 13.78 -2.84
CA LEU A 232 6.81 13.19 -1.75
C LEU A 232 7.02 14.22 -0.64
N LEU A 233 6.65 13.85 0.58
CA LEU A 233 6.75 14.68 1.76
C LEU A 233 7.65 14.01 2.81
N GLU A 234 8.67 14.71 3.27
CA GLU A 234 9.56 14.30 4.34
C GLU A 234 9.33 15.19 5.56
N ASN A 235 8.88 14.62 6.68
CA ASN A 235 8.54 15.39 7.89
C ASN A 235 7.62 16.60 7.60
N GLY A 236 6.75 16.48 6.59
CA GLY A 236 5.85 17.55 6.13
C GLY A 236 6.44 18.56 5.14
N ARG A 237 7.71 18.42 4.73
CA ARG A 237 8.37 19.26 3.72
C ARG A 237 8.46 18.53 2.38
N ASN A 238 8.41 19.25 1.26
CA ASN A 238 8.56 18.65 -0.06
C ASN A 238 10.00 18.13 -0.22
N LEU A 239 10.16 16.82 -0.43
CA LEU A 239 11.47 16.18 -0.60
C LEU A 239 12.20 16.70 -1.85
N GLU A 240 11.44 17.10 -2.88
CA GLU A 240 12.00 17.62 -4.13
C GLU A 240 12.49 19.07 -4.03
N ALA A 241 12.03 19.81 -3.00
CA ALA A 241 12.36 21.22 -2.82
C ALA A 241 13.69 21.44 -2.08
N ARG A 242 14.37 20.39 -1.62
CA ARG A 242 15.72 20.48 -1.03
C ARG A 242 16.84 20.77 -2.05
N ARG A 243 16.49 21.15 -3.27
CA ARG A 243 17.41 21.35 -4.41
C ARG A 243 17.94 22.78 -4.55
N ASN A 244 17.73 23.67 -3.57
CA ASN A 244 18.33 25.01 -3.54
C ASN A 244 19.12 25.23 -2.25
#